data_AF-M2P8V5-F1
#
_entry.id   AF-M2P8V5-F1
#
_cell.length_a   1.000
_cell.length_b   1.000
_cell.length_c   1.000
_cell.angle_alpha   90.00
_cell.angle_beta   90.00
_cell.angle_gamma   90.00
#
_symmetry.space_group_name_H-M   'P 1'
#
loop_
_entity.id
_entity.type
_entity.pdbx_description
1 polymer ?
#
loop_
_entity_poly.entity_id
_entity_poly.type
_entity_poly.pdbx_seq_one_letter_code
_entity_poly.pdbx_strand_id
1 'polypeptide(L)'
;MNQTILIILIVTVLWLIFFILFMFITKRNKAKTSSFIVNNKDKAIVHLYCRKTKIDNQDISVFNPVSGENLEKIVALSSGNHFFEGIFESTEIFLGKTRNIKTEKIQFNLYLEEGHTYTVAMYSYPPKERKDYNTDSTGTDILTIPLSLYEGSDNIKAYIICYRED
;
A
#
# COMPACT_ATOMS: atom_id res chain seq x y z
N MET A 1 47.71 8.73 -11.91
CA MET A 1 46.24 8.67 -11.94
C MET A 1 45.71 9.92 -11.24
N ASN A 2 44.83 10.70 -11.88
CA ASN A 2 44.39 11.99 -11.34
C ASN A 2 43.55 11.77 -10.06
N GLN A 3 43.69 12.61 -9.03
CA GLN A 3 42.98 12.43 -7.74
C GLN A 3 41.47 12.29 -7.93
N THR A 4 40.89 13.03 -8.89
CA THR A 4 39.48 12.92 -9.28
C THR A 4 39.09 11.51 -9.77
N ILE A 5 39.95 10.87 -10.57
CA ILE A 5 39.70 9.51 -11.10
C ILE A 5 39.73 8.49 -9.96
N LEU A 6 40.66 8.62 -9.00
CA LEU A 6 40.73 7.76 -7.82
C LEU A 6 39.44 7.86 -6.98
N ILE A 7 38.96 9.09 -6.73
CA ILE A 7 37.73 9.31 -5.94
C ILE A 7 36.51 8.70 -6.65
N ILE A 8 36.35 8.95 -7.96
CA ILE A 8 35.24 8.37 -8.74
C ILE A 8 35.27 6.84 -8.67
N LEU A 9 36.45 6.23 -8.77
CA LEU A 9 36.59 4.78 -8.74
C LEU A 9 36.19 4.21 -7.37
N ILE A 10 36.61 4.84 -6.27
CA ILE A 10 36.22 4.42 -4.90
C ILE A 10 34.72 4.55 -4.69
N VAL A 11 34.12 5.68 -5.08
CA VAL A 11 32.67 5.91 -4.96
C VAL A 11 31.88 4.90 -5.78
N THR A 12 32.35 4.57 -6.98
CA THR A 12 31.71 3.58 -7.86
C THR A 12 31.73 2.19 -7.23
N VAL A 13 32.87 1.76 -6.68
CA VAL A 13 32.98 0.46 -6.00
C VAL A 13 32.08 0.41 -4.77
N LEU A 14 32.07 1.46 -3.95
CA LEU A 14 31.21 1.54 -2.77
C LEU A 14 29.72 1.47 -3.15
N TRP A 15 29.31 2.22 -4.18
CA TRP A 15 27.94 2.20 -4.68
C TRP A 15 27.52 0.81 -5.16
N LEU A 16 28.41 0.10 -5.86
CA LEU A 16 28.15 -1.26 -6.37
C LEU A 16 27.94 -2.26 -5.23
N ILE A 17 28.69 -2.15 -4.13
CA ILE A 17 28.50 -2.98 -2.93
C ILE A 17 27.12 -2.73 -2.31
N PHE A 18 26.73 -1.46 -2.14
CA PHE A 18 25.40 -1.11 -1.63
C PHE A 18 24.28 -1.59 -2.56
N PHE A 19 24.48 -1.47 -3.87
CA PHE A 19 23.52 -1.93 -4.87
C PHE A 19 23.28 -3.43 -4.79
N ILE A 20 24.35 -4.23 -4.72
CA ILE A 20 24.25 -5.70 -4.57
C ILE A 20 23.52 -6.05 -3.27
N LEU A 21 23.87 -5.41 -2.15
CA LEU A 21 23.20 -5.63 -0.87
C LEU A 21 21.70 -5.33 -0.96
N PHE A 22 21.33 -4.20 -1.59
CA PHE A 22 19.95 -3.80 -1.80
C PHE A 22 19.18 -4.82 -2.67
N MET A 23 19.80 -5.34 -3.73
CA MET A 23 19.21 -6.41 -4.56
C MET A 23 18.93 -7.69 -3.75
N PHE A 24 19.84 -8.10 -2.86
CA PHE A 24 19.62 -9.27 -2.01
C PHE A 24 18.45 -9.06 -1.04
N ILE A 25 18.37 -7.89 -0.41
CA ILE A 25 17.30 -7.56 0.54
C ILE A 25 15.94 -7.53 -0.18
N THR A 26 15.85 -6.86 -1.32
CA THR A 26 14.61 -6.77 -2.11
C THR A 26 14.12 -8.14 -2.58
N LYS A 27 15.02 -8.98 -3.11
CA LYS A 27 14.68 -10.37 -3.49
C LYS A 27 14.16 -11.19 -2.30
N ARG A 28 14.81 -11.07 -1.13
CA ARG A 28 14.39 -11.76 0.10
C ARG A 28 13.01 -11.29 0.56
N ASN A 29 12.72 -10.00 0.49
CA ASN A 29 11.41 -9.46 0.88
C ASN A 29 10.31 -9.94 -0.06
N LYS A 30 10.55 -9.95 -1.38
CA LYS A 30 9.60 -10.53 -2.35
C LYS A 30 9.28 -11.99 -2.04
N ALA A 31 10.31 -12.79 -1.79
CA ALA A 31 10.13 -14.20 -1.42
C ALA A 31 9.31 -14.36 -0.12
N LYS A 32 9.55 -13.51 0.89
CA LYS A 32 8.75 -13.51 2.13
C LYS A 32 7.28 -13.20 1.85
N THR A 33 6.99 -12.15 1.09
CA THR A 33 5.62 -11.79 0.71
C THR A 33 4.93 -12.92 -0.05
N SER A 34 5.58 -13.48 -1.07
CA SER A 34 5.02 -14.62 -1.81
C SER A 34 4.76 -15.83 -0.91
N SER A 35 5.72 -16.18 -0.03
CA SER A 35 5.54 -17.28 0.92
C SER A 35 4.40 -17.00 1.92
N PHE A 36 4.24 -15.76 2.37
CA PHE A 36 3.18 -15.36 3.28
C PHE A 36 1.80 -15.55 2.64
N ILE A 37 1.63 -15.11 1.39
CA ILE A 37 0.38 -15.27 0.63
C ILE A 37 0.07 -16.76 0.44
N VAL A 38 1.04 -17.56 0.00
CA VAL A 38 0.84 -19.01 -0.22
C VAL A 38 0.48 -19.74 1.07
N ASN A 39 1.15 -19.40 2.18
CA ASN A 39 0.93 -20.04 3.48
C ASN A 39 -0.39 -19.63 4.15
N ASN A 40 -1.03 -18.56 3.69
CA ASN A 40 -2.30 -18.06 4.23
C ASN A 40 -3.39 -17.99 3.15
N LYS A 41 -3.30 -18.81 2.10
CA LYS A 41 -4.26 -18.83 0.98
C LYS A 41 -5.69 -19.18 1.40
N ASP A 42 -5.87 -19.76 2.57
CA ASP A 42 -7.13 -20.13 3.21
C ASP A 42 -7.71 -18.98 4.06
N LYS A 43 -7.08 -17.80 4.02
CA LYS A 43 -7.50 -16.60 4.75
C LYS A 43 -7.80 -15.47 3.77
N ALA A 44 -8.40 -14.40 4.28
CA ALA A 44 -8.49 -13.15 3.56
C ALA A 44 -7.13 -12.44 3.63
N ILE A 45 -6.50 -12.20 2.48
CA ILE A 45 -5.25 -11.44 2.40
C ILE A 45 -5.59 -9.97 2.20
N VAL A 46 -5.12 -9.08 3.08
CA VAL A 46 -5.39 -7.65 2.98
C VAL A 46 -4.08 -6.88 2.84
N HIS A 47 -3.93 -6.21 1.71
CA HIS A 47 -2.87 -5.27 1.39
C HIS A 47 -3.29 -3.86 1.87
N LEU A 48 -2.59 -3.33 2.86
CA LEU A 48 -2.91 -2.07 3.52
C LEU A 48 -1.84 -1.01 3.24
N TYR A 49 -2.25 0.09 2.61
CA TYR A 49 -1.42 1.26 2.34
C TYR A 49 -1.75 2.39 3.33
N CYS A 50 -1.55 2.14 4.63
CA CYS A 50 -1.81 3.12 5.69
C CYS A 50 -0.82 3.00 6.86
N ARG A 51 -0.72 4.09 7.64
CA ARG A 51 0.09 4.18 8.87
C ARG A 51 -0.80 4.20 10.11
N LYS A 52 -0.18 3.95 11.27
CA LYS A 52 -0.85 3.89 12.59
C LYS A 52 -2.10 3.00 12.57
N THR A 53 -1.95 1.85 11.94
CA THR A 53 -3.05 0.94 11.63
C THR A 53 -3.45 0.10 12.83
N LYS A 54 -4.76 0.01 13.07
CA LYS A 54 -5.36 -0.99 13.97
C LYS A 54 -6.37 -1.84 13.20
N ILE A 55 -6.48 -3.10 13.62
CA ILE A 55 -7.48 -4.05 13.14
C ILE A 55 -8.15 -4.62 14.38
N ASP A 56 -9.47 -4.60 14.42
CA ASP A 56 -10.28 -5.05 15.56
C ASP A 56 -9.82 -4.44 16.90
N ASN A 57 -9.54 -3.12 16.86
CA ASN A 57 -9.01 -2.32 17.97
C ASN A 57 -7.62 -2.72 18.49
N GLN A 58 -6.96 -3.69 17.86
CA GLN A 58 -5.61 -4.15 18.18
C GLN A 58 -4.59 -3.53 17.23
N ASP A 59 -3.37 -3.31 17.70
CA ASP A 59 -2.28 -2.86 16.83
C ASP A 59 -2.01 -3.91 15.74
N ILE A 60 -1.72 -3.46 14.51
CA ILE A 60 -1.49 -4.36 13.38
C ILE A 60 -0.37 -5.38 13.64
N SER A 61 0.59 -5.10 14.51
CA SER A 61 1.67 -6.03 14.86
C SER A 61 1.19 -7.37 15.43
N VAL A 62 0.02 -7.41 16.09
CA VAL A 62 -0.57 -8.64 16.64
C VAL A 62 -0.89 -9.65 15.52
N PHE A 63 -1.15 -9.16 14.31
CA PHE A 63 -1.47 -9.96 13.13
C PHE A 63 -0.23 -10.41 12.34
N ASN A 64 0.98 -10.15 12.86
CA ASN A 64 2.26 -10.51 12.26
C ASN A 64 2.36 -10.12 10.76
N PRO A 65 2.16 -8.84 10.41
CA PRO A 65 2.15 -8.41 9.03
C PRO A 65 3.51 -8.60 8.37
N VAL A 66 3.50 -8.82 7.06
CA VAL A 66 4.71 -8.69 6.23
C VAL A 66 4.70 -7.34 5.52
N SER A 67 5.88 -6.72 5.41
CA SER A 67 6.03 -5.49 4.64
C SER A 67 6.18 -5.79 3.15
N GLY A 68 5.35 -5.14 2.34
CA GLY A 68 5.44 -5.17 0.88
C GLY A 68 6.24 -3.98 0.33
N GLU A 69 6.00 -3.66 -0.94
CA GLU A 69 6.60 -2.48 -1.59
C GLU A 69 5.85 -1.19 -1.18
N ASN A 70 6.46 -0.02 -1.32
CA ASN A 70 5.79 1.28 -1.11
C ASN A 70 5.07 1.46 0.25
N LEU A 71 5.67 0.97 1.35
CA LEU A 71 5.12 1.01 2.72
C LEU A 71 3.87 0.15 2.95
N GLU A 72 3.55 -0.74 2.02
CA GLU A 72 2.49 -1.73 2.15
C GLU A 72 2.71 -2.63 3.37
N LYS A 73 1.61 -2.92 4.07
CA LYS A 73 1.53 -3.97 5.08
C LYS A 73 0.52 -5.01 4.64
N ILE A 74 0.91 -6.27 4.63
CA ILE A 74 0.05 -7.38 4.23
C ILE A 74 -0.27 -8.19 5.47
N VAL A 75 -1.57 -8.39 5.71
CA VAL A 75 -2.09 -9.21 6.83
C VAL A 75 -2.96 -10.33 6.28
N ALA A 76 -3.06 -11.41 7.05
CA ALA A 76 -3.97 -12.51 6.77
C ALA A 76 -5.01 -12.60 7.91
N LEU A 77 -6.29 -12.45 7.56
CA LEU A 77 -7.41 -12.39 8.49
C LEU A 77 -8.36 -13.56 8.23
N SER A 78 -9.02 -14.04 9.28
CA SER A 78 -10.13 -14.99 9.13
C SER A 78 -11.27 -14.37 8.33
N SER A 79 -12.16 -15.18 7.76
CA SER A 79 -13.39 -14.63 7.19
C SER A 79 -14.26 -14.01 8.29
N GLY A 80 -14.91 -12.88 7.97
CA GLY A 80 -15.80 -12.18 8.89
C GLY A 80 -15.76 -10.66 8.76
N ASN A 81 -16.48 -9.98 9.64
CA ASN A 81 -16.43 -8.53 9.76
C ASN A 81 -15.21 -8.11 10.57
N HIS A 82 -14.40 -7.25 9.98
CA HIS A 82 -13.22 -6.67 10.62
C HIS A 82 -13.33 -5.15 10.65
N PHE A 83 -12.96 -4.57 11.78
CA PHE A 83 -12.87 -3.12 11.95
C PHE A 83 -11.44 -2.66 11.64
N PHE A 84 -11.32 -1.68 10.76
CA PHE A 84 -10.04 -1.08 10.39
C PHE A 84 -9.98 0.37 10.83
N GLU A 85 -8.80 0.76 11.27
CA GLU A 85 -8.46 2.14 11.59
C GLU A 85 -7.08 2.46 11.04
N GLY A 86 -6.91 3.60 10.35
CA GLY A 86 -5.60 3.98 9.83
C GLY A 86 -5.54 5.40 9.30
N ILE A 87 -4.32 5.89 9.09
CA ILE A 87 -4.05 7.15 8.41
C ILE A 87 -3.49 6.85 7.02
N PHE A 88 -4.17 7.32 5.99
CA PHE A 88 -3.79 7.11 4.60
C PHE A 88 -2.99 8.29 4.09
N GLU A 89 -1.97 7.99 3.31
CA GLU A 89 -1.04 8.96 2.74
C GLU A 89 -0.83 8.64 1.27
N SER A 90 -0.85 9.66 0.41
CA SER A 90 -0.55 9.54 -1.01
C SER A 90 0.16 10.80 -1.50
N THR A 91 0.89 10.68 -2.60
CA THR A 91 1.58 11.77 -3.24
C THR A 91 0.97 12.00 -4.60
N GLU A 92 0.46 13.21 -4.83
CA GLU A 92 -0.16 13.59 -6.10
C GLU A 92 0.59 14.74 -6.76
N ILE A 93 0.55 14.78 -8.09
CA ILE A 93 1.02 15.92 -8.88
C ILE A 93 -0.20 16.72 -9.30
N PHE A 94 -0.36 17.91 -8.73
CA PHE A 94 -1.43 18.83 -9.11
C PHE A 94 -0.83 20.12 -9.66
N LEU A 95 -1.16 20.45 -10.91
CA LEU A 95 -0.63 21.63 -11.63
C LEU A 95 0.91 21.72 -11.59
N GLY A 96 1.59 20.59 -11.83
CA GLY A 96 3.05 20.52 -11.85
C GLY A 96 3.73 20.61 -10.48
N LYS A 97 2.97 20.61 -9.38
CA LYS A 97 3.50 20.59 -8.01
C LYS A 97 3.15 19.28 -7.32
N THR A 98 4.15 18.65 -6.73
CA THR A 98 3.98 17.49 -5.84
C THR A 98 3.32 17.94 -4.54
N ARG A 99 2.21 17.28 -4.17
CA ARG A 99 1.50 17.48 -2.91
C ARG A 99 1.37 16.14 -2.21
N ASN A 100 1.69 16.11 -0.92
CA ASN A 100 1.39 14.96 -0.08
C ASN A 100 0.02 15.18 0.53
N ILE A 101 -0.89 14.25 0.28
CA ILE A 101 -2.23 14.22 0.87
C ILE A 101 -2.18 13.20 2.01
N LYS A 102 -2.78 13.58 3.12
CA LYS A 102 -2.85 12.76 4.33
C LYS A 102 -4.22 12.90 4.94
N THR A 103 -4.82 11.79 5.32
CA THR A 103 -6.10 11.79 6.01
C THR A 103 -5.91 12.03 7.50
N GLU A 104 -6.98 12.46 8.16
CA GLU A 104 -7.14 12.10 9.57
C GLU A 104 -7.24 10.58 9.71
N LYS A 105 -7.39 10.10 10.94
CA LYS A 105 -7.62 8.70 11.20
C LYS A 105 -9.00 8.30 10.66
N ILE A 106 -9.02 7.43 9.66
CA ILE A 106 -10.25 6.90 9.07
C ILE A 106 -10.56 5.55 9.69
N GLN A 107 -11.84 5.32 9.97
CA GLN A 107 -12.37 4.11 10.56
C GLN A 107 -13.44 3.53 9.62
N PHE A 108 -13.40 2.22 9.40
CA PHE A 108 -14.35 1.55 8.53
C PHE A 108 -14.42 0.06 8.86
N ASN A 109 -15.50 -0.59 8.44
CA ASN A 109 -15.66 -2.03 8.55
C ASN A 109 -15.61 -2.67 7.18
N LEU A 110 -15.02 -3.85 7.08
CA LEU A 110 -15.05 -4.69 5.89
C LEU A 110 -15.51 -6.09 6.28
N TYR A 111 -16.42 -6.66 5.51
CA TYR A 111 -16.63 -8.09 5.51
C TYR A 111 -15.63 -8.73 4.55
N LEU A 112 -14.85 -9.69 5.06
CA LEU A 112 -13.81 -10.37 4.30
C LEU A 112 -14.15 -11.85 4.15
N GLU A 113 -14.04 -12.33 2.91
CA GLU A 113 -14.18 -13.73 2.55
C GLU A 113 -12.79 -14.39 2.44
N GLU A 114 -12.69 -15.64 2.88
CA GLU A 114 -11.48 -16.45 2.76
C GLU A 114 -11.12 -16.74 1.29
N GLY A 115 -9.83 -16.89 0.98
CA GLY A 115 -9.37 -17.17 -0.39
C GLY A 115 -9.31 -15.94 -1.30
N HIS A 116 -9.77 -14.78 -0.83
CA HIS A 116 -9.76 -13.53 -1.57
C HIS A 116 -8.60 -12.61 -1.16
N THR A 117 -8.17 -11.77 -2.09
CA THR A 117 -7.16 -10.74 -1.84
C THR A 117 -7.79 -9.36 -1.98
N TYR A 118 -7.52 -8.50 -0.99
CA TYR A 118 -8.07 -7.17 -0.90
C TYR A 118 -6.96 -6.13 -0.86
N THR A 119 -7.15 -5.01 -1.56
CA THR A 119 -6.25 -3.85 -1.53
C THR A 119 -6.99 -2.65 -0.96
N VAL A 120 -6.48 -2.09 0.13
CA VAL A 120 -7.01 -0.85 0.73
C VAL A 120 -5.97 0.27 0.62
N ALA A 121 -6.30 1.27 -0.17
CA ALA A 121 -5.42 2.41 -0.41
C ALA A 121 -6.20 3.71 -0.67
N MET A 122 -5.47 4.83 -0.73
CA MET A 122 -6.02 6.12 -1.13
C MET A 122 -5.74 6.38 -2.61
N TYR A 123 -6.80 6.77 -3.33
CA TYR A 123 -6.78 7.01 -4.77
C TYR A 123 -7.27 8.44 -5.07
N SER A 124 -6.73 9.04 -6.11
CA SER A 124 -7.11 10.39 -6.57
C SER A 124 -8.38 10.40 -7.44
N TYR A 125 -8.95 9.22 -7.69
CA TYR A 125 -10.02 8.98 -8.64
C TYR A 125 -11.04 7.98 -8.05
N PRO A 126 -12.31 8.07 -8.42
CA PRO A 126 -13.33 7.12 -8.01
C PRO A 126 -13.19 5.77 -8.76
N PRO A 127 -13.76 4.66 -8.25
CA PRO A 127 -13.60 3.33 -8.85
C PRO A 127 -13.94 3.23 -10.34
N LYS A 128 -14.97 3.97 -10.80
CA LYS A 128 -15.42 3.97 -12.20
C LYS A 128 -14.31 4.39 -13.19
N GLU A 129 -13.36 5.19 -12.74
CA GLU A 129 -12.25 5.72 -13.55
C GLU A 129 -10.98 4.86 -13.43
N ARG A 130 -10.97 3.79 -12.61
CA ARG A 130 -9.81 2.87 -12.49
C ARG A 130 -9.43 2.25 -13.84
N LYS A 131 -10.42 1.96 -14.69
CA LYS A 131 -10.22 1.37 -16.02
C LYS A 131 -9.43 2.27 -16.96
N ASP A 132 -9.49 3.59 -16.77
CA ASP A 132 -8.77 4.56 -17.60
C ASP A 132 -7.28 4.63 -17.23
N TYR A 133 -6.92 4.23 -16.01
CA TYR A 133 -5.54 4.18 -15.52
C TYR A 133 -4.90 2.80 -15.63
N ASN A 134 -5.69 1.74 -15.54
CA ASN A 134 -5.21 0.36 -15.65
C ASN A 134 -6.27 -0.52 -16.32
N THR A 135 -6.12 -0.71 -17.64
CA THR A 135 -7.06 -1.45 -18.50
C THR A 135 -7.15 -2.95 -18.17
N ASP A 136 -6.17 -3.50 -17.46
CA ASP A 136 -6.11 -4.92 -17.08
C ASP A 136 -6.73 -5.19 -15.70
N SER A 137 -7.26 -4.15 -15.03
CA SER A 137 -7.76 -4.27 -13.67
C SER A 137 -9.21 -4.82 -13.62
N THR A 138 -9.36 -6.00 -13.03
CA THR A 138 -10.64 -6.70 -12.81
C THR A 138 -11.21 -6.50 -11.40
N GLY A 139 -10.47 -5.84 -10.51
CA GLY A 139 -10.83 -5.78 -9.10
C GLY A 139 -12.15 -5.03 -8.86
N THR A 140 -13.01 -5.62 -8.04
CA THR A 140 -14.32 -5.08 -7.66
C THR A 140 -14.17 -4.19 -6.43
N ASP A 141 -14.64 -2.94 -6.47
CA ASP A 141 -14.68 -2.11 -5.28
C ASP A 141 -15.78 -2.59 -4.33
N ILE A 142 -15.39 -2.90 -3.09
CA ILE A 142 -16.31 -3.35 -2.03
C ILE A 142 -16.53 -2.29 -0.96
N LEU A 143 -15.72 -1.22 -0.99
CA LEU A 143 -15.86 -0.04 -0.14
C LEU A 143 -15.25 1.16 -0.86
N THR A 144 -15.97 2.27 -0.86
CA THR A 144 -15.46 3.56 -1.33
C THR A 144 -15.84 4.63 -0.32
N ILE A 145 -14.85 5.30 0.26
CA ILE A 145 -15.02 6.42 1.19
C ILE A 145 -14.50 7.68 0.51
N PRO A 146 -15.38 8.60 0.08
CA PRO A 146 -14.95 9.88 -0.44
C PRO A 146 -14.30 10.73 0.66
N LEU A 147 -13.17 11.36 0.34
CA LEU A 147 -12.45 12.26 1.24
C LEU A 147 -12.70 13.72 0.84
N SER A 148 -13.39 14.45 1.70
CA SER A 148 -13.53 15.89 1.57
C SER A 148 -12.17 16.53 1.84
N LEU A 149 -11.49 17.02 0.79
CA LEU A 149 -10.18 17.65 0.94
C LEU A 149 -10.25 19.00 1.68
N TYR A 150 -11.44 19.61 1.79
CA TYR A 150 -11.79 20.79 2.59
C TYR A 150 -13.29 20.80 2.93
N GLU A 151 -13.68 21.40 4.06
CA GLU A 151 -15.09 21.75 4.34
C GLU A 151 -15.61 22.71 3.24
N GLY A 152 -16.67 22.33 2.53
CA GLY A 152 -17.30 23.14 1.48
C GLY A 152 -16.76 22.99 0.05
N SER A 153 -15.94 21.96 -0.25
CA SER A 153 -15.49 21.69 -1.63
C SER A 153 -16.42 20.72 -2.37
N ASP A 154 -17.05 21.20 -3.45
CA ASP A 154 -17.94 20.40 -4.33
C ASP A 154 -17.23 19.28 -5.11
N ASN A 155 -15.89 19.24 -5.12
CA ASN A 155 -15.11 18.22 -5.82
C ASN A 155 -14.26 17.40 -4.83
N ILE A 156 -14.67 16.17 -4.56
CA ILE A 156 -13.86 15.16 -3.86
C ILE A 156 -12.78 14.68 -4.83
N LYS A 157 -11.50 14.91 -4.51
CA LYS A 157 -10.37 14.43 -5.33
C LYS A 157 -9.61 13.27 -4.72
N ALA A 158 -10.06 12.72 -3.59
CA ALA A 158 -9.42 11.58 -2.97
C ALA A 158 -10.45 10.62 -2.38
N TYR A 159 -10.14 9.34 -2.43
CA TYR A 159 -11.01 8.25 -1.99
C TYR A 159 -10.18 7.21 -1.27
N ILE A 160 -10.67 6.68 -0.15
CA ILE A 160 -10.18 5.40 0.36
C ILE A 160 -11.02 4.32 -0.30
N ILE A 161 -10.38 3.41 -1.01
CA ILE A 161 -11.06 2.35 -1.73
C ILE A 161 -10.49 1.01 -1.27
N CYS A 162 -11.39 0.06 -1.00
CA CYS A 162 -11.06 -1.34 -0.87
C CYS A 162 -11.48 -2.06 -2.15
N TYR A 163 -10.51 -2.61 -2.87
CA TYR A 163 -10.75 -3.49 -4.00
C TYR A 163 -10.57 -4.94 -3.58
N ARG A 164 -11.49 -5.81 -3.99
CA ARG A 164 -11.26 -7.25 -4.07
C ARG A 164 -10.65 -7.55 -5.43
N GLU A 165 -9.46 -8.14 -5.49
CA GLU A 165 -8.60 -8.17 -6.69
C GLU A 165 -8.78 -9.41 -7.58
N ASP A 166 -9.57 -10.40 -7.15
CA ASP A 166 -9.87 -11.63 -7.89
C ASP A 166 -11.13 -11.55 -8.78
#